data_AF-A0ABD3N013-F1
#
_entry.id   AF-A0ABD3N013-F1
#
_cell.length_a   1.000
_cell.length_b   1.000
_cell.length_c   1.000
_cell.angle_alpha   90.00
_cell.angle_beta   90.00
_cell.angle_gamma   90.00
#
_symmetry.space_group_name_H-M   'P 1'
#
loop_
_entity.id
_entity.type
_entity.pdbx_description
1 polymer ?
#
loop_
_entity_poly.entity_id
_entity_poly.type
_entity_poly.pdbx_seq_one_letter_code
_entity_poly.pdbx_strand_id
1 'polypeptide(L)'
;RQLCQWHLWQTEELSNDGLPDNLSDRCRGTFAEANTRTSRLQRDVVHELKSMDLRPIEEFGYSIVALVEDDDRRIGIEVDGPSHFINRKPTATTMLKRRQITAIDKITLVSVLYWKWGKHGKDSTKKQQYLRSLIGI
;
A
#
# COMPACT_ATOMS: atom_id res chain seq x y z
N ARG A 1 11.07 -4.75 11.40
CA ARG A 1 10.65 -4.52 9.98
C ARG A 1 11.52 -5.26 8.98
N GLN A 2 12.80 -4.94 8.78
CA GLN A 2 13.64 -5.61 7.74
C GLN A 2 13.74 -7.14 7.90
N LEU A 3 13.92 -7.63 9.13
CA LEU A 3 13.94 -9.06 9.42
C LEU A 3 12.61 -9.75 9.06
N CYS A 4 11.48 -9.08 9.31
CA CYS A 4 10.15 -9.56 8.93
C CYS A 4 9.98 -9.62 7.41
N GLN A 5 10.48 -8.60 6.69
CA GLN A 5 10.45 -8.58 5.23
C GLN A 5 11.30 -9.73 4.65
N TRP A 6 12.47 -10.00 5.22
CA TRP A 6 13.30 -11.13 4.81
C TRP A 6 12.59 -12.47 5.05
N HIS A 7 11.95 -12.63 6.22
CA HIS A 7 11.18 -13.84 6.52
C HIS A 7 10.07 -14.09 5.49
N LEU A 8 9.24 -13.08 5.21
CA LEU A 8 8.18 -13.16 4.21
C LEU A 8 8.72 -13.47 2.81
N TRP A 9 9.89 -12.94 2.47
CA TRP A 9 10.54 -13.26 1.20
C TRP A 9 10.98 -14.73 1.13
N GLN A 10 11.55 -15.28 2.20
CA GLN A 10 11.92 -16.70 2.23
C GLN A 10 10.69 -17.60 2.16
N THR A 11 9.69 -17.37 3.02
CA THR A 11 8.57 -18.30 3.16
C THR A 11 7.53 -18.17 2.05
N GLU A 12 7.16 -16.94 1.69
CA GLU A 12 6.02 -16.72 0.78
C GLU A 12 6.43 -16.62 -0.68
N GLU A 13 7.63 -16.10 -0.98
CA GLU A 13 8.07 -15.94 -2.38
C GLU A 13 9.01 -17.07 -2.85
N LEU A 14 9.88 -17.58 -1.97
CA LEU A 14 10.86 -18.61 -2.32
C LEU A 14 10.48 -20.02 -1.84
N SER A 15 9.44 -20.17 -1.01
CA SER A 15 9.06 -21.45 -0.40
C SER A 15 10.19 -22.12 0.39
N ASN A 16 11.07 -21.31 1.00
CA ASN A 16 12.18 -21.75 1.84
C ASN A 16 11.83 -21.64 3.33
N ASP A 17 12.65 -22.28 4.16
CA ASP A 17 12.63 -22.05 5.60
C ASP A 17 12.95 -20.60 5.94
N GLY A 18 12.17 -20.04 6.86
CA GLY A 18 12.27 -18.66 7.30
C GLY A 18 13.01 -18.50 8.63
N LEU A 19 12.47 -17.63 9.48
CA LEU A 19 12.91 -17.51 10.86
C LEU A 19 12.28 -18.63 11.69
N PRO A 20 12.92 -19.07 12.78
CA PRO A 20 12.27 -19.89 13.81
C PRO A 20 10.97 -19.23 14.31
N ASP A 21 9.99 -20.05 14.69
CA ASP A 21 8.63 -19.61 15.04
C ASP A 21 8.61 -18.45 16.05
N ASN A 22 9.40 -18.55 17.12
CA ASN A 22 9.49 -17.52 18.15
C ASN A 22 9.97 -16.15 17.63
N LEU A 23 10.78 -16.12 16.59
CA LEU A 23 11.25 -14.90 15.93
C LEU A 23 10.28 -14.45 14.84
N SER A 24 9.61 -15.37 14.15
CA SER A 24 8.55 -15.06 13.19
C SER A 24 7.37 -14.36 13.87
N ASP A 25 6.89 -14.88 14.99
CA ASP A 25 5.77 -14.30 15.74
C ASP A 25 6.08 -12.88 16.23
N ARG A 26 7.26 -12.70 16.81
CA ARG A 26 7.75 -11.37 17.22
C ARG A 26 7.90 -10.42 16.03
N CYS A 27 8.37 -10.94 14.90
CA CYS A 27 8.46 -10.17 13.66
C CYS A 27 7.07 -9.71 13.20
N ARG A 28 6.09 -10.62 13.17
CA ARG A 28 4.72 -10.33 12.74
C ARG A 28 4.04 -9.30 13.65
N GLY A 29 4.16 -9.45 14.96
CA GLY A 29 3.65 -8.48 15.94
C GLY A 29 4.27 -7.09 15.75
N THR A 30 5.60 -7.00 15.72
CA THR A 30 6.30 -5.71 15.51
C THR A 30 5.98 -5.07 14.16
N PHE A 31 5.71 -5.89 13.15
CA PHE A 31 5.36 -5.43 11.81
C PHE A 31 3.96 -4.81 11.77
N ALA A 32 2.98 -5.46 12.42
CA ALA A 32 1.61 -4.98 12.55
C ALA A 32 1.49 -3.71 13.41
N GLU A 33 2.26 -3.63 14.50
CA GLU A 33 2.25 -2.50 15.44
C GLU A 33 2.94 -1.23 14.92
N ALA A 34 3.64 -1.32 13.78
CA ALA A 34 4.43 -0.21 13.30
C ALA A 34 3.53 0.90 12.74
N ASN A 35 3.09 1.77 13.67
CA ASN A 35 2.31 2.97 13.49
C ASN A 35 2.83 3.81 12.31
N THR A 36 2.14 3.70 11.17
CA THR A 36 2.32 4.65 10.07
C THR A 36 1.57 5.91 10.45
N ARG A 37 2.28 6.97 10.85
CA ARG A 37 1.68 8.31 10.96
C ARG A 37 0.98 8.63 9.64
N THR A 38 -0.34 8.71 9.65
CA THR A 38 -1.14 9.03 8.47
C THR A 38 -0.78 10.43 7.99
N SER A 39 -0.12 10.50 6.82
CA SER A 39 0.25 11.77 6.20
C SER A 39 -1.00 12.56 5.78
N ARG A 40 -0.84 13.87 5.57
CA ARG A 40 -1.91 14.71 5.00
C ARG A 40 -2.38 14.19 3.63
N LEU A 41 -1.44 13.68 2.82
CA LEU A 41 -1.74 13.09 1.51
C LEU A 41 -2.64 11.86 1.66
N GLN A 42 -2.30 10.95 2.57
CA GLN A 42 -3.12 9.75 2.83
C GLN A 42 -4.52 10.13 3.30
N ARG A 43 -4.64 11.06 4.24
CA ARG A 43 -5.96 11.52 4.72
C ARG A 43 -6.83 12.12 3.62
N ASP A 44 -6.21 12.89 2.72
CA ASP A 44 -6.90 13.50 1.58
C ASP A 44 -7.36 12.44 0.56
N VAL A 45 -6.52 11.43 0.27
CA VAL A 45 -6.91 10.31 -0.60
C VAL A 45 -8.02 9.47 0.03
N VAL A 46 -7.90 9.12 1.32
CA VAL A 46 -8.94 8.40 2.09
C VAL A 46 -10.26 9.15 2.06
N HIS A 47 -10.22 10.48 2.20
CA HIS A 47 -11.41 11.31 2.16
C HIS A 47 -12.13 11.21 0.81
N GLU A 48 -11.40 11.35 -0.30
CA GLU A 48 -11.98 11.25 -1.65
C GLU A 48 -12.53 9.85 -1.94
N LEU A 49 -11.84 8.78 -1.50
CA LEU A 49 -12.32 7.40 -1.66
C LEU A 49 -13.64 7.17 -0.92
N LYS A 50 -13.76 7.67 0.32
CA LYS A 50 -15.01 7.59 1.08
C LYS A 50 -16.14 8.36 0.40
N SER A 51 -15.84 9.51 -0.20
CA SER A 51 -16.82 10.29 -0.99
C SER A 51 -17.23 9.59 -2.29
N MET A 52 -16.51 8.56 -2.71
CA MET A 52 -16.86 7.67 -3.84
C MET A 52 -17.55 6.38 -3.38
N ASP A 53 -17.97 6.30 -2.11
CA ASP A 53 -18.52 5.09 -1.46
C ASP A 53 -17.57 3.87 -1.44
N LEU A 54 -16.27 4.10 -1.66
CA LEU A 54 -15.24 3.08 -1.52
C LEU A 54 -14.80 3.01 -0.05
N ARG A 55 -14.56 1.78 0.46
CA ARG A 55 -14.18 1.54 1.85
C ARG A 55 -12.68 1.26 1.97
N PRO A 56 -11.89 2.21 2.51
CA PRO A 56 -10.53 1.99 2.96
C PRO A 56 -10.40 0.78 3.90
N ILE A 57 -9.56 -0.20 3.54
CA ILE A 57 -9.11 -1.26 4.44
C ILE A 57 -7.60 -1.10 4.62
N GLU A 58 -7.16 -0.99 5.87
CA GLU A 58 -5.74 -1.00 6.23
C GLU A 58 -5.30 -2.46 6.43
N GLU A 59 -4.46 -2.98 5.54
CA GLU A 59 -3.88 -4.31 5.68
C GLU A 59 -2.41 -4.27 6.12
N PHE A 60 -2.12 -5.04 7.19
CA PHE A 60 -0.82 -5.41 7.76
C PHE A 60 0.38 -4.46 7.55
N GLY A 61 0.66 -3.59 8.54
CA GLY A 61 1.96 -2.87 8.66
C GLY A 61 2.31 -1.90 7.52
N TYR A 62 1.46 -1.87 6.49
CA TYR A 62 1.53 -1.06 5.30
C TYR A 62 0.24 -0.24 5.23
N SER A 63 0.34 1.07 5.02
CA SER A 63 -0.86 1.85 4.73
C SER A 63 -1.32 1.56 3.30
N ILE A 64 -2.10 0.49 3.13
CA ILE A 64 -2.99 0.30 1.99
C ILE A 64 -4.23 1.15 2.30
N VAL A 65 -4.64 1.98 1.35
CA VAL A 65 -5.60 3.06 1.58
C VAL A 65 -7.01 2.70 1.10
N ALA A 66 -7.16 1.72 0.23
CA ALA A 66 -8.44 1.06 -0.03
C ALA A 66 -8.26 -0.28 -0.74
N LEU A 67 -9.22 -1.16 -0.47
CA LEU A 67 -9.47 -2.37 -1.23
C LEU A 67 -10.78 -2.14 -1.99
N VAL A 68 -10.74 -2.19 -3.32
CA VAL A 68 -11.96 -2.34 -4.12
C VAL A 68 -12.13 -3.83 -4.35
N GLU A 69 -13.25 -4.38 -3.91
CA GLU A 69 -13.68 -5.75 -4.17
C GLU A 69 -14.77 -5.68 -5.24
N ASP A 70 -14.39 -6.06 -6.46
CA ASP A 70 -15.29 -6.50 -7.52
C ASP A 70 -15.17 -8.04 -7.56
N ASP A 71 -16.19 -8.79 -7.97
CA ASP A 71 -16.38 -10.24 -7.66
C ASP A 71 -15.14 -11.15 -7.88
N ASP A 72 -14.14 -10.74 -8.68
CA ASP A 72 -12.86 -11.43 -8.90
C ASP A 72 -11.58 -10.57 -8.70
N ARG A 73 -11.69 -9.32 -8.24
CA ARG A 73 -10.58 -8.35 -8.23
C ARG A 73 -10.45 -7.61 -6.90
N ARG A 74 -9.31 -7.81 -6.25
CA ARG A 74 -8.84 -7.04 -5.09
C ARG A 74 -7.83 -5.98 -5.54
N ILE A 75 -8.23 -4.71 -5.58
CA ILE A 75 -7.33 -3.61 -5.94
C ILE A 75 -6.93 -2.81 -4.69
N GLY A 76 -5.64 -2.80 -4.39
CA GLY A 76 -5.03 -2.04 -3.31
C GLY A 76 -4.54 -0.68 -3.77
N ILE A 77 -4.87 0.38 -3.04
CA ILE A 77 -4.34 1.73 -3.32
C ILE A 77 -3.17 2.04 -2.38
N GLU A 78 -1.98 2.23 -2.94
CA GLU A 78 -0.81 2.77 -2.23
C GLU A 78 -0.71 4.29 -2.42
N VAL A 79 -0.47 5.03 -1.34
CA VAL A 79 -0.26 6.48 -1.40
C VAL A 79 1.22 6.80 -1.25
N ASP A 80 1.84 7.22 -2.35
CA ASP A 80 3.26 7.47 -2.41
C ASP A 80 3.62 8.95 -2.25
N GLY A 81 3.98 9.31 -1.02
CA GLY A 81 4.64 10.57 -0.69
C GLY A 81 6.09 10.71 -1.22
N PRO A 82 6.70 11.89 -1.10
CA PRO A 82 8.04 12.17 -1.62
C PRO A 82 9.15 11.22 -1.15
N SER A 83 9.09 10.76 0.09
CA SER A 83 10.07 9.85 0.69
C SER A 83 10.14 8.47 0.02
N HIS A 84 9.13 8.10 -0.79
CA HIS A 84 9.12 6.83 -1.51
C HIS A 84 9.96 6.87 -2.80
N PHE A 85 10.54 8.02 -3.16
CA PHE A 85 11.25 8.19 -4.42
C PHE A 85 12.64 8.81 -4.28
N ILE A 86 13.53 8.41 -5.18
CA ILE A 86 14.78 9.10 -5.51
C ILE A 86 14.71 9.43 -7.01
N ASN A 87 14.81 10.72 -7.38
CA ASN A 87 14.68 11.17 -8.78
C ASN A 87 13.43 10.61 -9.49
N ARG A 88 12.28 10.60 -8.81
CA ARG A 88 10.99 10.02 -9.26
C ARG A 88 11.01 8.52 -9.56
N LYS A 89 12.07 7.80 -9.19
CA LYS A 89 12.13 6.34 -9.20
C LYS A 89 11.83 5.81 -7.79
N PRO A 90 11.00 4.77 -7.64
CA PRO A 90 10.70 4.21 -6.32
C PRO A 90 11.98 3.73 -5.64
N THR A 91 12.06 3.89 -4.32
CA THR A 91 13.18 3.35 -3.53
C THR A 91 13.13 1.83 -3.49
N ALA A 92 14.26 1.18 -3.20
CA ALA A 92 14.31 -0.27 -2.99
C ALA A 92 13.31 -0.72 -1.91
N THR A 93 13.15 0.06 -0.84
CA THR A 93 12.14 -0.19 0.21
C THR A 93 10.71 -0.18 -0.33
N THR A 94 10.38 0.80 -1.18
CA THR A 94 9.06 0.89 -1.81
C THR A 94 8.83 -0.29 -2.75
N MET A 95 9.82 -0.63 -3.57
CA MET A 95 9.73 -1.78 -4.50
C MET A 95 9.54 -3.11 -3.76
N LEU A 96 10.29 -3.33 -2.66
CA LEU A 96 10.17 -4.55 -1.85
C LEU A 96 8.77 -4.68 -1.26
N LYS A 97 8.23 -3.60 -0.68
CA LYS A 97 6.86 -3.56 -0.16
C LYS A 97 5.83 -3.94 -1.24
N ARG A 98 5.92 -3.35 -2.43
CA ARG A 98 4.98 -3.63 -3.53
C ARG A 98 5.02 -5.09 -3.97
N ARG A 99 6.23 -5.65 -4.07
CA ARG A 99 6.43 -7.06 -4.43
C ARG A 99 5.74 -7.98 -3.42
N GLN A 100 5.91 -7.71 -2.13
CA GLN A 100 5.31 -8.52 -1.07
C GLN A 100 3.79 -8.43 -1.05
N ILE A 101 3.20 -7.23 -1.17
CA ILE A 101 1.74 -7.08 -1.24
C ILE A 101 1.16 -7.85 -2.46
N THR A 102 1.85 -7.78 -3.60
CA THR A 102 1.38 -8.45 -4.83
C THR A 102 1.50 -9.97 -4.72
N ALA A 103 2.62 -10.46 -4.19
CA ALA A 103 2.91 -11.90 -4.14
C ALA A 103 2.14 -12.63 -3.04
N ILE A 104 1.98 -11.99 -1.87
CA ILE A 104 1.44 -12.63 -0.66
C ILE A 104 -0.07 -12.43 -0.59
N ASP A 105 -0.52 -11.17 -0.66
CA ASP A 105 -1.94 -10.84 -0.46
C ASP A 105 -2.77 -11.02 -1.74
N LYS A 106 -2.09 -11.30 -2.87
CA LYS A 106 -2.67 -11.40 -4.23
C LYS A 106 -3.47 -10.15 -4.61
N ILE A 107 -3.04 -8.99 -4.11
CA ILE A 107 -3.67 -7.70 -4.35
C ILE A 107 -3.03 -7.03 -5.56
N THR A 108 -3.84 -6.58 -6.50
CA THR A 108 -3.36 -5.70 -7.58
C THR A 108 -3.14 -4.31 -7.00
N LEU A 109 -1.90 -3.85 -6.95
CA LEU A 109 -1.58 -2.55 -6.34
C LEU A 109 -1.51 -1.41 -7.37
N VAL A 110 -2.25 -0.34 -7.11
CA VAL A 110 -2.17 0.94 -7.86
C VAL A 110 -1.62 2.04 -6.97
N SER A 111 -0.86 2.97 -7.55
CA SER A 111 -0.15 4.00 -6.80
C SER A 111 -0.70 5.41 -7.06
N VAL A 112 -1.05 6.11 -5.98
CA VAL A 112 -1.32 7.55 -5.97
C VAL A 112 -0.02 8.30 -5.69
N LEU A 113 0.62 8.73 -6.79
CA LEU A 113 1.86 9.49 -6.74
C LEU A 113 1.60 10.94 -6.29
N TYR A 114 2.31 11.42 -5.27
CA TYR A 114 2.07 12.76 -4.70
C TYR A 114 2.11 13.89 -5.74
N TRP A 115 2.98 13.82 -6.75
CA TRP A 115 3.08 14.85 -7.79
C TRP A 115 1.97 14.77 -8.84
N LYS A 116 1.35 13.60 -9.05
CA LYS A 116 0.16 13.50 -9.91
C LYS A 116 -1.05 14.01 -9.13
N TRP A 117 -1.20 13.54 -7.88
CA TRP A 117 -2.25 13.99 -6.97
C TRP A 117 -2.26 15.51 -6.79
N GLY A 118 -1.09 16.10 -6.55
CA GLY A 118 -0.95 17.54 -6.33
C GLY A 118 -1.39 18.42 -7.50
N LYS A 119 -1.41 17.90 -8.74
CA LYS A 119 -1.89 18.67 -9.93
C LYS A 119 -3.38 18.98 -9.87
N HIS A 120 -4.15 18.21 -9.10
CA HIS A 120 -5.59 18.38 -8.98
C HIS A 120 -5.98 19.38 -7.86
N GLY A 121 -5.02 19.86 -7.06
CA GLY A 121 -5.25 20.88 -6.04
C GLY A 121 -6.34 20.49 -5.03
N LYS A 122 -7.41 21.29 -4.95
CA LYS A 122 -8.59 21.05 -4.10
C LYS A 122 -9.82 20.57 -4.88
N ASP A 123 -9.67 20.32 -6.19
CA ASP A 123 -10.77 19.93 -7.07
C ASP A 123 -11.12 18.45 -6.85
N SER A 124 -12.15 18.20 -6.03
CA SER A 124 -12.61 16.85 -5.67
C SER A 124 -13.03 16.05 -6.90
N THR A 125 -13.75 16.66 -7.84
CA THR A 125 -14.17 15.99 -9.09
C THR A 125 -12.97 15.47 -9.88
N LYS A 126 -11.93 16.27 -10.06
CA LYS A 126 -10.70 15.82 -10.75
C LYS A 126 -9.93 14.76 -9.98
N LYS A 127 -9.87 14.86 -8.65
CA LYS A 127 -9.23 13.84 -7.80
C LYS A 127 -9.96 12.50 -7.90
N GLN A 128 -11.28 12.52 -7.80
CA GLN A 128 -12.10 11.32 -7.93
C GLN A 128 -12.01 10.72 -9.33
N GLN A 129 -12.00 11.54 -10.38
CA GLN A 129 -11.79 11.06 -11.75
C GLN A 129 -10.40 10.43 -11.92
N TYR A 130 -9.37 11.01 -11.30
CA TYR A 130 -8.04 10.42 -11.27
C TYR A 130 -8.04 9.07 -10.54
N LEU A 131 -8.68 8.98 -9.37
CA LEU A 131 -8.82 7.70 -8.65
C LEU A 131 -9.53 6.67 -9.52
N ARG A 132 -10.72 6.97 -10.05
CA ARG A 132 -11.47 6.11 -10.99
C ARG A 132 -10.59 5.55 -12.11
N SER A 133 -9.80 6.42 -12.75
CA SER A 133 -8.88 5.99 -13.81
C SER A 133 -7.77 5.04 -13.34
N LEU A 134 -7.34 5.13 -12.08
CA LEU A 134 -6.34 4.21 -11.52
C LEU A 134 -6.95 2.85 -11.18
N ILE A 135 -8.14 2.83 -10.58
CA ILE A 135 -8.84 1.60 -10.16
C ILE A 135 -9.60 0.93 -11.31
N GLY A 136 -9.84 1.64 -12.42
CA GLY A 136 -10.50 1.10 -13.61
C GLY A 136 -12.02 1.01 -13.48
N ILE A 137 -12.64 1.96 -12.78
CA ILE A 137 -14.10 2.08 -12.57
C ILE A 137 -14.67 3.40 -13.10
#